data_AF-A0A2G9ZSN6-F1
#
_entry.id   AF-A0A2G9ZSN6-F1
#
_cell.length_a   1.000
_cell.length_b   1.000
_cell.length_c   1.000
_cell.angle_alpha   90.00
_cell.angle_beta   90.00
_cell.angle_gamma   90.00
#
_symmetry.space_group_name_H-M   'P 1'
#
loop_
_entity.id
_entity.type
_entity.pdbx_description
1 polymer ?
#
loop_
_entity_poly.entity_id
_entity_poly.type
_entity_poly.pdbx_seq_one_letter_code
_entity_poly.pdbx_strand_id
1 'polypeptide(L)' 'MNMIEIRKMAKDVGINAFGKSKVVLVREIQRKEGHFDCFATVIDFCDQFGCCFREACFKEAARLNRNREEKIL' A
#
# COMPACT_ATOMS: atom_id res chain seq x y z
N MET A 1 8.98 -1.18 -3.90
CA MET A 1 8.80 -2.14 -2.79
C MET A 1 7.90 -3.32 -3.17
N ASN A 2 8.38 -4.55 -2.95
CA ASN A 2 7.73 -5.82 -3.26
C ASN A 2 7.11 -6.49 -2.01
N MET A 3 6.42 -7.63 -2.19
CA MET A 3 5.74 -8.32 -1.08
C MET A 3 6.68 -8.94 -0.04
N ILE A 4 7.91 -9.30 -0.40
CA ILE A 4 8.89 -9.86 0.55
C ILE A 4 9.33 -8.77 1.51
N GLU A 5 9.68 -7.59 0.98
CA GLU A 5 10.06 -6.43 1.78
C GLU A 5 8.90 -5.98 2.69
N ILE A 6 7.66 -6.00 2.19
CA ILE A 6 6.48 -5.58 2.96
C ILE A 6 6.23 -6.52 4.13
N ARG A 7 6.37 -7.83 3.92
CA ARG A 7 6.24 -8.82 4.99
C ARG A 7 7.33 -8.68 6.05
N LYS A 8 8.56 -8.32 5.63
CA LYS A 8 9.65 -8.02 6.56
C LYS A 8 9.31 -6.80 7.42
N MET A 9 8.93 -5.68 6.81
CA MET A 9 8.51 -4.48 7.55
C MET A 9 7.34 -4.76 8.50
N ALA A 10 6.32 -5.50 8.02
CA ALA A 10 5.18 -5.90 8.86
C ALA A 10 5.64 -6.69 10.09
N LYS A 11 6.54 -7.66 9.92
CA LYS A 11 7.11 -8.44 11.02
C LYS A 11 7.87 -7.55 12.00
N ASP A 12 8.70 -6.64 11.50
CA ASP A 12 9.55 -5.76 12.31
C ASP A 12 8.72 -4.84 13.22
N VAL A 13 7.49 -4.51 12.82
CA VAL A 13 6.55 -3.69 13.63
C VAL A 13 5.43 -4.52 14.31
N GLY A 14 5.54 -5.85 14.32
CA GLY A 14 4.61 -6.73 15.05
C GLY A 14 3.25 -6.97 14.37
N ILE A 15 3.18 -6.87 13.03
CA ILE A 15 1.98 -7.13 12.23
C ILE A 15 2.04 -8.56 11.66
N ASN A 16 0.98 -9.35 11.90
CA ASN A 16 0.81 -10.65 11.24
C ASN A 16 0.47 -10.47 9.75
N ALA A 17 1.28 -11.06 8.88
CA ALA A 17 1.13 -10.94 7.43
C ALA A 17 0.30 -12.03 6.74
N PHE A 18 -0.05 -13.11 7.46
CA PHE A 18 -0.73 -14.25 6.87
C PHE A 18 -2.11 -13.87 6.29
N GLY A 19 -2.39 -14.28 5.05
CA GLY A 19 -3.67 -14.06 4.36
C GLY A 19 -3.96 -12.62 3.93
N LYS A 20 -3.09 -11.64 4.25
CA LYS A 20 -3.34 -10.23 3.96
C LYS A 20 -2.82 -9.82 2.59
N SER A 21 -3.60 -8.99 1.91
CA SER A 21 -3.19 -8.37 0.65
C SER A 21 -2.09 -7.34 0.87
N LYS A 22 -1.39 -6.97 -0.20
CA LYS A 22 -0.41 -5.87 -0.19
C LYS A 22 -1.00 -4.59 0.38
N VAL A 23 -2.22 -4.26 -0.05
CA VAL A 23 -2.92 -3.04 0.38
C VAL A 23 -3.17 -3.06 1.88
N VAL A 24 -3.70 -4.17 2.41
CA VAL A 24 -3.98 -4.29 3.84
C VAL A 24 -2.69 -4.19 4.66
N LEU A 25 -1.62 -4.86 4.25
CA LEU A 25 -0.36 -4.84 4.99
C LEU A 25 0.28 -3.46 5.05
N VAL A 26 0.39 -2.77 3.91
CA VAL A 26 1.02 -1.45 3.91
C VAL A 26 0.19 -0.47 4.73
N ARG A 27 -1.14 -0.53 4.65
CA ARG A 27 -2.03 0.31 5.46
C ARG A 27 -1.90 0.03 6.96
N GLU A 28 -1.76 -1.22 7.37
CA GLU A 28 -1.48 -1.56 8.77
C GLU A 28 -0.11 -1.03 9.22
N ILE A 29 0.92 -1.14 8.38
CA ILE A 29 2.26 -0.60 8.68
C ILE A 29 2.17 0.93 8.86
N GLN A 30 1.52 1.63 7.93
CA GLN A 30 1.32 3.08 8.00
C GLN A 30 0.65 3.49 9.32
N ARG A 31 -0.43 2.82 9.73
CA ARG A 31 -1.08 3.10 11.03
C ARG A 31 -0.17 2.81 12.20
N LYS A 32 0.62 1.73 12.14
CA LYS A 32 1.56 1.35 13.20
C LYS A 32 2.70 2.37 13.36
N GLU A 33 3.10 3.02 12.27
CA GLU A 33 4.07 4.12 12.23
C GLU A 33 3.46 5.50 12.57
N GLY A 34 2.14 5.58 12.78
CA GLY A 34 1.45 6.85 13.08
C GLY A 34 1.12 7.69 11.84
N HIS A 35 1.15 7.10 10.65
CA HIS A 35 0.81 7.73 9.38
C HIS A 35 -0.62 7.42 8.93
N PHE A 36 -1.14 8.24 8.02
CA PHE A 36 -2.39 7.93 7.31
C PHE A 36 -2.24 6.66 6.47
N ASP A 37 -3.29 5.83 6.45
CA ASP A 37 -3.32 4.56 5.72
C ASP A 37 -3.72 4.73 4.24
N CYS A 38 -3.08 5.69 3.58
CA CYS A 38 -3.39 6.15 2.22
C CYS A 38 -2.83 5.25 1.11
N PHE A 39 -2.22 4.10 1.42
CA PHE A 39 -1.65 3.25 0.39
C PHE A 39 -2.71 2.82 -0.65
N ALA A 40 -2.35 2.99 -1.92
CA ALA A 40 -3.19 2.72 -3.10
C ALA A 40 -4.48 3.56 -3.18
N THR A 41 -4.54 4.73 -2.53
CA THR A 41 -5.65 5.70 -2.69
C THR A 41 -5.26 6.94 -3.51
N VAL A 42 -4.00 7.06 -3.91
CA VAL A 42 -3.53 8.19 -4.72
C VAL A 42 -4.23 8.18 -6.08
N ILE A 43 -4.71 9.34 -6.50
CA ILE A 43 -5.32 9.53 -7.82
C ILE A 43 -4.23 10.11 -8.74
N ASP A 44 -3.82 11.35 -8.50
CA ASP A 44 -2.84 12.04 -9.36
C ASP A 44 -1.57 12.46 -8.62
N PHE A 45 -1.69 12.92 -7.36
CA PHE A 45 -0.59 13.51 -6.61
C PHE A 45 -0.57 13.09 -5.15
N CYS A 46 0.64 13.01 -4.60
CA CYS A 46 0.92 12.78 -3.20
C CYS A 46 2.12 13.65 -2.82
N ASP A 47 2.06 14.39 -1.74
CA ASP A 47 3.12 15.29 -1.24
C ASP A 47 4.11 14.61 -0.29
N GLN A 48 3.85 13.36 0.12
CA GLN A 48 4.76 12.58 0.95
C GLN A 48 5.93 12.00 0.13
N PHE A 49 6.87 12.87 -0.25
CA PHE A 49 8.03 12.48 -1.08
C PHE A 49 8.96 11.47 -0.38
N GLY A 50 9.03 11.49 0.95
CA GLY A 50 9.82 10.54 1.75
C GLY A 50 9.14 9.20 2.03
N CYS A 51 7.91 8.97 1.56
CA CYS A 51 7.21 7.72 1.80
C CYS A 51 7.91 6.56 1.07
N CYS A 52 8.41 5.58 1.82
CA CYS A 52 9.10 4.41 1.26
C CYS A 52 8.18 3.55 0.37
N PHE A 53 6.86 3.64 0.56
CA PHE A 53 5.86 2.96 -0.25
C PHE A 53 5.45 3.72 -1.51
N ARG A 54 5.91 4.96 -1.72
CA ARG A 54 5.40 5.89 -2.75
C ARG A 54 5.30 5.26 -4.13
N GLU A 55 6.39 4.73 -4.66
CA GLU A 55 6.40 4.10 -5.99
C GLU A 55 5.42 2.92 -6.08
N ALA A 56 5.38 2.08 -5.04
CA ALA A 56 4.43 0.97 -4.96
C ALA A 56 2.97 1.45 -4.83
N CYS A 57 2.74 2.59 -4.19
CA CYS A 57 1.44 3.20 -4.00
C CYS A 57 0.82 3.61 -5.34
N PHE A 58 1.57 4.35 -6.16
CA PHE A 58 1.13 4.75 -7.51
C PHE A 58 0.86 3.53 -8.41
N LYS A 59 1.77 2.55 -8.41
CA LYS A 59 1.59 1.32 -9.20
C LYS A 59 0.34 0.53 -8.80
N GLU A 60 0.10 0.40 -7.49
CA GLU A 60 -1.05 -0.33 -6.97
C GLU A 60 -2.36 0.43 -7.21
N ALA A 61 -2.37 1.75 -7.05
CA ALA A 61 -3.52 2.59 -7.35
C ALA A 61 -3.94 2.48 -8.83
N ALA A 62 -2.98 2.61 -9.75
CA ALA A 62 -3.24 2.46 -11.19
C ALA A 62 -3.79 1.06 -11.52
N ARG A 63 -3.28 0.00 -10.88
CA ARG A 63 -3.79 -1.37 -11.05
C ARG A 63 -5.24 -1.49 -10.57
N LEU A 64 -5.55 -0.94 -9.40
CA LEU A 64 -6.91 -1.02 -8.84
C LEU A 64 -7.92 -0.20 -9.65
N ASN A 65 -7.51 0.94 -10.21
CA ASN A 65 -8.39 1.77 -11.04
C ASN A 65 -8.73 1.07 -12.36
N ARG A 66 -7.76 0.47 -13.06
CA ARG A 66 -8.04 -0.35 -14.27
C ARG A 66 -9.02 -1.48 -13.98
N ASN A 67 -8.81 -2.21 -12.89
CA ASN A 67 -9.71 -3.29 -12.49
C ASN A 67 -11.14 -2.81 -12.12
N ARG A 68 -11.33 -1.53 -11.80
CA ARG A 68 -12.66 -0.95 -11.56
C ARG A 68 -13.35 -0.60 -12.86
N GLU A 69 -12.62 0.01 -13.80
CA GLU A 69 -13.12 0.34 -15.14
C GLU A 69 -13.58 -0.93 -15.88
N GLU A 70 -12.78 -2.00 -15.84
CA GLU A 70 -13.11 -3.30 -16.43
C GLU A 70 -14.37 -3.96 -15.84
N LYS A 71 -14.76 -3.63 -14.61
CA LYS A 71 -15.98 -4.17 -13.97
C LYS A 71 -17.24 -3.39 -14.32
N ILE A 72 -17.10 -2.22 -14.92
CA ILE A 72 -18.21 -1.36 -15.34
C ILE A 72 -18.60 -1.65 -16.81
N LEU A 73 -17.70 -2.28 -17.56
CA LEU A 73 -17.93 -2.83 -18.90
C LEU A 73 -18.52 -4.25 -18.84
#